data_AF-A0A9D6TP24-F1
#
_entry.id   AF-A0A9D6TP24-F1
#
_cell.length_a   1.000
_cell.length_b   1.000
_cell.length_c   1.000
_cell.angle_alpha   90.00
_cell.angle_beta   90.00
_cell.angle_gamma   90.00
#
_symmetry.space_group_name_H-M   'P 1'
#
loop_
_entity.id
_entity.type
_entity.pdbx_description
1 polymer ?
#
loop_
_entity_poly.entity_id
_entity_poly.type
_entity_poly.pdbx_seq_one_letter_code
_entity_poly.pdbx_strand_id
1 'polypeptide(L)'
;MPSRTSLFVAFGAIYLIWGSTYLGIRVAVEAMPPFLLAGARFIIAGALLFAFLKHSTPARVATYAYVNPIVAIFLGWLLLHEPVTSRTLIASAVIIAAVVIITVQKSKPVAG
;
A
#
# COMPACT_ATOMS: atom_id res chain seq x y z
N MET A 1 17.02 -1.53 -18.89
CA MET A 1 15.79 -2.35 -18.82
C MET A 1 15.95 -3.31 -17.65
N PRO A 2 14.93 -3.55 -16.80
CA PRO A 2 15.06 -4.49 -15.69
C PRO A 2 15.47 -5.87 -16.20
N SER A 3 16.38 -6.54 -15.49
CA SER A 3 16.85 -7.86 -15.87
C SER A 3 15.72 -8.88 -15.74
N ARG A 4 15.74 -9.94 -16.56
CA ARG A 4 14.72 -11.01 -16.51
C ARG A 4 14.61 -11.62 -15.11
N THR A 5 15.72 -11.71 -14.38
CA THR A 5 15.78 -12.18 -12.99
C THR A 5 15.02 -11.27 -12.03
N SER A 6 15.16 -9.94 -12.15
CA SER A 6 14.42 -9.03 -11.26
C SER A 6 12.91 -9.16 -11.44
N LEU A 7 12.46 -9.38 -12.68
CA LEU A 7 11.04 -9.60 -12.97
C LEU A 7 10.49 -10.81 -12.21
N PHE A 8 11.21 -11.94 -12.23
CA PHE A 8 10.80 -13.14 -11.50
C PHE A 8 10.80 -12.94 -9.99
N VAL A 9 11.78 -12.23 -9.45
CA VAL A 9 11.84 -11.96 -8.01
C VAL A 9 10.73 -11.00 -7.58
N ALA A 10 10.46 -9.95 -8.36
CA ALA A 10 9.37 -9.01 -8.10
C ALA A 10 8.00 -9.70 -8.13
N PHE A 11 7.73 -10.51 -9.15
CA PHE A 11 6.50 -11.31 -9.20
C PHE A 11 6.45 -12.31 -8.05
N GLY A 12 7.55 -13.01 -7.75
CA GLY A 12 7.63 -13.93 -6.61
C GLY A 12 7.31 -13.24 -5.28
N ALA A 13 7.85 -12.05 -5.03
CA ALA A 13 7.56 -11.27 -3.84
C ALA A 13 6.07 -10.86 -3.78
N ILE A 14 5.48 -10.44 -4.90
CA ILE A 14 4.04 -10.14 -4.97
C ILE A 14 3.22 -11.40 -4.67
N TYR A 15 3.52 -12.54 -5.30
CA TYR A 15 2.82 -13.80 -5.06
C TYR A 15 2.95 -14.29 -3.63
N LEU A 16 4.10 -14.10 -2.98
CA LEU A 16 4.27 -14.52 -1.59
C LEU A 16 3.57 -13.54 -0.62
N ILE A 17 3.80 -12.24 -0.75
CA ILE A 17 3.26 -11.24 0.17
C ILE A 17 1.75 -11.10 0.00
N TRP A 18 1.28 -10.87 -1.22
CA TRP A 18 -0.15 -10.72 -1.50
C TRP A 18 -0.85 -12.07 -1.66
N GLY A 19 -0.23 -13.05 -2.32
CA GLY A 19 -0.84 -14.37 -2.48
C GLY A 19 -1.05 -15.11 -1.17
N SER A 20 -0.17 -14.95 -0.17
CA SER A 20 -0.41 -15.54 1.16
C SER A 20 -1.67 -14.99 1.83
N THR A 21 -1.97 -13.69 1.67
CA THR A 21 -3.21 -13.11 2.19
C THR A 21 -4.45 -13.62 1.43
N TYR A 22 -4.35 -13.81 0.11
CA TYR A 22 -5.45 -14.40 -0.66
C TYR A 22 -5.70 -15.86 -0.31
N LEU A 23 -4.61 -16.61 -0.07
CA LEU A 23 -4.69 -17.99 0.40
C LEU A 23 -5.34 -18.04 1.80
N GLY A 24 -4.92 -17.16 2.71
CA GLY A 24 -5.53 -17.05 4.04
C GLY A 24 -7.01 -16.71 3.97
N ILE A 25 -7.41 -15.80 3.07
CA ILE A 25 -8.82 -15.50 2.82
C ILE A 25 -9.53 -16.76 2.31
N ARG A 26 -9.02 -17.43 1.27
CA ARG A 26 -9.62 -18.65 0.70
C ARG A 26 -9.92 -19.68 1.79
N VAL A 27 -8.93 -20.00 2.63
CA VAL A 27 -9.09 -20.95 3.74
C VAL A 27 -10.10 -20.42 4.76
N ALA A 28 -10.09 -19.13 5.09
CA ALA A 28 -11.05 -18.56 6.02
C ALA A 28 -12.49 -18.61 5.50
N VAL A 29 -12.72 -18.44 4.20
CA VAL A 29 -14.08 -18.56 3.62
C VAL A 29 -14.61 -19.99 3.62
N GLU A 30 -13.72 -20.99 3.66
CA GLU A 30 -14.12 -22.39 3.84
C GLU A 30 -14.67 -22.65 5.26
N ALA A 31 -14.22 -21.86 6.26
CA ALA A 31 -14.63 -22.01 7.66
C ALA A 31 -15.83 -21.13 8.06
N MET A 32 -16.00 -19.95 7.45
CA MET A 32 -17.08 -19.02 7.79
C MET A 32 -17.64 -18.30 6.56
N PRO A 33 -18.92 -17.88 6.59
CA PRO A 33 -19.54 -17.13 5.49
C PRO A 33 -18.72 -15.90 5.08
N PRO A 34 -18.57 -15.62 3.77
CA PRO A 34 -17.74 -14.50 3.29
C PRO A 34 -18.16 -13.14 3.85
N PHE A 35 -19.46 -12.95 4.08
CA PHE A 35 -20.00 -11.72 4.66
C PHE A 35 -19.50 -11.49 6.09
N LEU A 36 -19.48 -12.54 6.92
CA LEU A 36 -19.00 -12.43 8.30
C LEU A 36 -17.49 -12.20 8.35
N LEU A 37 -16.72 -12.87 7.50
CA LEU A 37 -15.27 -12.67 7.40
C LEU A 37 -14.94 -11.22 6.99
N ALA A 38 -15.59 -10.71 5.94
CA ALA A 38 -15.41 -9.35 5.49
C ALA A 38 -15.86 -8.33 6.55
N GLY A 39 -17.03 -8.55 7.15
CA GLY A 39 -17.56 -7.71 8.23
C GLY A 39 -16.61 -7.63 9.42
N ALA A 40 -16.15 -8.78 9.93
CA ALA A 40 -15.18 -8.85 11.02
C ALA A 40 -13.86 -8.14 10.66
N ARG A 41 -13.31 -8.38 9.47
CA ARG A 41 -12.09 -7.72 8.99
C ARG A 41 -12.23 -6.19 9.01
N PHE A 42 -13.33 -5.66 8.47
CA PHE A 42 -13.54 -4.20 8.42
C PHE A 42 -13.86 -3.59 9.78
N ILE A 43 -14.62 -4.28 10.63
CA ILE A 43 -14.89 -3.83 12.00
C ILE A 43 -13.59 -3.76 12.80
N ILE A 44 -12.77 -4.80 12.75
CA ILE A 44 -11.47 -4.84 13.44
C ILE A 44 -10.56 -3.73 12.91
N ALA A 45 -10.42 -3.60 11.58
CA ALA A 45 -9.60 -2.56 10.98
C ALA A 45 -10.09 -1.14 11.34
N GLY A 46 -11.40 -0.91 11.30
CA GLY A 46 -12.02 0.36 11.66
C GLY A 46 -11.84 0.71 13.14
N ALA A 47 -11.99 -0.27 14.03
CA ALA A 47 -11.77 -0.08 15.47
C ALA A 47 -10.30 0.25 15.79
N LEU A 48 -9.36 -0.47 15.16
CA LEU A 48 -7.93 -0.18 15.29
C LEU A 48 -7.59 1.22 14.76
N LEU A 49 -8.12 1.59 13.59
CA LEU A 49 -7.92 2.91 13.03
C LEU A 49 -8.53 4.00 13.92
N PHE A 50 -9.73 3.79 14.44
CA PHE A 50 -10.39 4.71 15.36
C PHE A 50 -9.58 4.91 16.65
N ALA A 51 -9.07 3.83 17.24
CA ALA A 51 -8.18 3.89 18.40
C ALA A 51 -6.88 4.64 18.08
N PHE A 52 -6.27 4.39 16.92
CA PHE A 52 -5.06 5.06 16.48
C PHE A 52 -5.28 6.57 16.24
N LEU A 53 -6.43 6.95 15.69
CA LEU A 53 -6.80 8.33 15.45
C LEU A 53 -7.03 9.14 16.75
N LYS A 54 -7.27 8.49 17.89
CA LYS A 54 -7.26 9.20 19.19
C LYS A 54 -5.90 9.79 19.54
N HIS A 55 -4.83 9.24 18.98
CA HIS A 55 -3.45 9.65 19.24
C HIS A 55 -2.75 10.22 17.99
N SER A 56 -3.42 10.32 16.85
CA SER A 56 -2.86 10.79 15.58
C SER A 56 -3.93 11.43 14.70
N THR A 57 -3.58 12.49 13.97
CA THR A 57 -4.54 13.12 13.06
C THR A 57 -4.72 12.29 11.78
N PRO A 58 -5.90 12.32 11.14
CA PRO A 58 -6.11 11.67 9.85
C PRO A 58 -5.10 12.11 8.78
N ALA A 59 -4.69 13.39 8.83
CA ALA A 59 -3.65 13.94 7.96
C ALA A 59 -2.31 13.21 8.12
N ARG A 60 -1.91 12.88 9.35
CA ARG A 60 -0.66 12.14 9.64
C ARG A 60 -0.72 10.68 9.19
N VAL A 61 -1.89 10.05 9.24
CA VAL A 61 -2.05 8.68 8.70
C VAL A 61 -1.99 8.70 7.16
N ALA A 62 -2.61 9.72 6.55
CA ALA A 62 -2.60 9.90 5.11
C ALA A 62 -1.20 10.13 4.54
N THR A 63 -0.25 10.67 5.31
CA THR A 63 1.12 10.87 4.82
C THR A 63 1.83 9.59 4.43
N TYR A 64 1.39 8.43 4.95
CA TYR A 64 1.95 7.13 4.58
C TYR A 64 1.82 6.86 3.07
N ALA A 65 0.79 7.38 2.41
CA ALA A 65 0.61 7.25 0.97
C ALA A 65 1.73 7.94 0.17
N TYR A 66 2.32 9.04 0.68
CA TYR A 66 3.46 9.71 0.03
C TYR A 66 4.78 8.99 0.27
N VAL A 67 4.90 8.32 1.41
CA VAL A 67 6.13 7.64 1.81
C VAL A 67 6.27 6.29 1.08
N ASN A 68 5.15 5.62 0.78
CA ASN A 68 5.15 4.28 0.21
C ASN A 68 5.95 4.12 -1.10
N PRO A 69 5.84 5.03 -2.12
CA PRO A 69 6.67 4.95 -3.33
C PRO A 69 8.16 5.10 -3.04
N ILE A 70 8.53 5.99 -2.12
CA ILE A 70 9.94 6.23 -1.75
C ILE A 70 10.52 4.98 -1.10
N VAL A 71 9.79 4.38 -0.15
CA VAL A 71 10.20 3.14 0.52
C VAL A 71 10.31 1.99 -0.48
N ALA A 72 9.37 1.87 -1.42
CA ALA A 72 9.41 0.84 -2.46
C ALA A 72 10.67 0.95 -3.32
N ILE A 73 11.06 2.16 -3.74
CA ILE A 73 12.30 2.39 -4.52
C ILE A 73 13.53 2.09 -3.69
N PHE A 74 13.55 2.54 -2.43
CA PHE A 74 14.67 2.31 -1.52
C PHE A 74 14.88 0.81 -1.26
N LEU A 75 13.82 0.06 -1.00
CA LEU A 75 13.89 -1.38 -0.80
C LEU A 75 14.22 -2.12 -2.10
N GLY A 76 13.74 -1.66 -3.26
CA GLY A 76 14.15 -2.22 -4.56
C GLY A 76 15.64 -2.02 -4.85
N TRP A 77 16.16 -0.83 -4.56
CA TRP A 77 17.59 -0.56 -4.66
C TRP A 77 18.41 -1.39 -3.65
N LEU A 78 17.98 -1.45 -2.39
CA LEU A 78 18.71 -2.11 -1.30
C LEU A 78 18.68 -3.64 -1.40
N LEU A 79 17.51 -4.24 -1.63
CA LEU A 79 17.33 -5.69 -1.59
C LEU A 79 17.58 -6.34 -2.95
N LEU A 80 17.16 -5.70 -4.03
CA LEU A 80 17.23 -6.26 -5.38
C LEU A 80 18.39 -5.69 -6.20
N HIS A 81 19.16 -4.75 -5.63
CA HIS A 81 20.30 -4.10 -6.28
C HIS A 81 19.89 -3.44 -7.61
N GLU A 82 18.65 -2.95 -7.70
CA GLU A 82 18.15 -2.31 -8.92
C GLU A 82 18.78 -0.93 -9.13
N PRO A 83 19.36 -0.65 -10.31
CA PRO A 83 19.98 0.64 -10.57
C PRO A 83 18.92 1.75 -10.61
N VAL A 84 19.09 2.75 -9.74
CA VAL A 84 18.23 3.94 -9.72
C VAL A 84 18.61 4.84 -10.90
N THR A 85 17.92 4.65 -12.02
CA THR A 85 18.14 5.42 -13.24
C THR A 85 17.36 6.75 -13.23
N SER A 86 17.76 7.71 -14.07
CA SER A 86 17.05 9.00 -14.24
C SER A 86 15.57 8.80 -14.60
N ARG A 87 15.24 7.73 -15.33
CA ARG A 87 13.86 7.35 -15.65
C ARG A 87 13.06 6.96 -14.41
N THR A 88 13.68 6.21 -13.49
CA THR A 88 13.05 5.83 -12.20
C THR A 88 12.72 7.08 -11.42
N LEU A 89 13.68 8.01 -11.28
CA LEU A 89 13.48 9.27 -10.56
C LEU A 89 12.33 10.11 -11.14
N ILE A 90 12.24 10.23 -12.47
CA ILE A 90 11.13 10.94 -13.13
C ILE A 90 9.79 10.24 -12.85
N ALA A 91 9.73 8.92 -12.98
CA ALA A 91 8.50 8.16 -12.70
C ALA A 91 8.07 8.30 -11.22
N SER A 92 9.02 8.27 -10.29
CA SER A 92 8.78 8.49 -8.87
C SER A 92 8.24 9.89 -8.58
N ALA A 93 8.82 10.92 -9.20
CA ALA A 93 8.34 12.30 -9.09
C ALA A 93 6.89 12.44 -9.60
N VAL A 94 6.57 11.81 -10.73
CA VAL A 94 5.20 11.79 -11.27
C VAL A 94 4.22 11.09 -10.33
N ILE A 95 4.59 9.93 -9.77
CA ILE A 95 3.73 9.20 -8.81
C ILE A 95 3.49 10.03 -7.56
N ILE A 96 4.55 10.60 -6.97
CA ILE A 96 4.42 11.44 -5.76
C ILE A 96 3.54 12.66 -6.05
N ALA A 97 3.75 13.34 -7.18
CA ALA A 97 2.94 14.48 -7.59
C ALA A 97 1.46 14.10 -7.75
N ALA A 98 1.17 12.96 -8.39
CA ALA A 98 -0.20 12.46 -8.53
C ALA A 98 -0.85 12.16 -7.16
N VAL A 99 -0.12 11.51 -6.25
CA VAL A 99 -0.61 11.22 -4.89
C VAL A 99 -0.89 12.52 -4.14
N VAL A 100 -0.02 13.53 -4.23
CA VAL A 100 -0.22 14.87 -3.65
C VAL A 100 -1.46 15.56 -4.21
N ILE A 101 -1.66 15.56 -5.52
CA ILE A 101 -2.85 16.18 -6.13
C ILE A 101 -4.14 15.53 -5.62
N ILE A 102 -4.21 14.20 -5.62
CA ILE A 102 -5.42 13.45 -5.21
C ILE A 102 -5.78 13.71 -3.73
N THR A 103 -4.78 13.78 -2.87
CA THR A 103 -4.96 13.94 -1.42
C THR A 103 -5.28 15.38 -1.03
N VAL A 104 -4.68 16.37 -1.69
CA VAL A 104 -4.99 17.79 -1.47
C VAL A 104 -6.41 18.12 -1.93
N GLN A 105 -6.87 17.55 -3.05
CA GLN A 105 -8.23 17.80 -3.57
C GLN A 105 -9.35 17.24 -2.67
N LYS A 106 -9.10 16.15 -1.93
CA LYS A 106 -10.07 15.56 -1.00
C LYS A 106 -10.21 16.31 0.34
N SER A 107 -9.44 17.38 0.55
CA SER A 107 -9.46 18.17 1.79
C SER A 107 -10.43 19.37 1.77
N LYS A 108 -11.31 19.49 0.78
CA LYS A 108 -12.35 20.52 0.82
C LYS A 108 -13.35 20.17 1.93
N PRO A 109 -13.55 21.04 2.95
CA PRO A 109 -14.58 20.83 3.93
C PRO A 109 -15.92 20.85 3.20
N VAL A 110 -16.74 19.82 3.43
CA VAL A 110 -18.16 19.88 3.06
C VAL A 110 -18.73 21.03 3.89
N ALA A 111 -18.95 22.17 3.24
CA ALA A 111 -19.60 23.32 3.85
C ALA A 111 -20.99 22.88 4.29
N GLY A 112 -21.17 22.75 5.60
CA GLY A 112 -22.48 22.70 6.26
C GLY A 112 -22.92 24.11 6.61
#